data_AF-A0A7C8U6G8-F1
#
_entry.id   AF-A0A7C8U6G8-F1
#
_cell.length_a   1.000
_cell.length_b   1.000
_cell.length_c   1.000
_cell.angle_alpha   90.00
_cell.angle_beta   90.00
_cell.angle_gamma   90.00
#
_symmetry.space_group_name_H-M   'P 1'
#
loop_
_entity.id
_entity.type
_entity.pdbx_description
1 polymer ?
#
loop_
_entity_poly.entity_id
_entity_poly.type
_entity_poly.pdbx_seq_one_letter_code
_entity_poly.pdbx_strand_id
1 'polypeptide(L)'
;MATYEEGNEVLESLIEQLIEEGQGGTSVKGVDQHFLDGLERIPKKELVEADICPICNTSFLLDQYPLVVRLPCHKSHAFDLECISPWLKLHTTCPLDRIDLTKKKTPPPPPVDEEEEEWDDNYG
;
A
#
# COMPACT_ATOMS: atom_id res chain seq x y z
N MET A 1 -23.99 -35.56 21.75
CA MET A 1 -23.42 -35.53 20.39
C MET A 1 -23.92 -34.23 19.78
N ALA A 2 -23.17 -33.14 19.96
CA ALA A 2 -23.48 -31.88 19.27
C ALA A 2 -23.34 -32.17 17.77
N THR A 3 -24.40 -31.91 17.03
CA THR A 3 -24.64 -32.46 15.70
C THR A 3 -23.79 -31.71 14.68
N TYR A 4 -23.22 -32.44 13.72
CA TYR A 4 -22.49 -31.87 12.59
C TYR A 4 -23.32 -30.86 11.78
N GLU A 5 -24.65 -30.88 11.95
CA GLU A 5 -25.62 -29.98 11.36
C GLU A 5 -25.49 -28.54 11.91
N GLU A 6 -25.32 -28.36 13.23
CA GLU A 6 -25.13 -27.02 13.83
C GLU A 6 -23.83 -26.36 13.34
N GLY A 7 -22.78 -27.16 13.12
CA GLY A 7 -21.51 -26.66 12.57
C GLY A 7 -21.62 -26.25 11.10
N ASN A 8 -22.52 -26.86 10.34
CA ASN A 8 -22.74 -26.52 8.93
C ASN A 8 -23.52 -25.21 8.78
N GLU A 9 -24.52 -24.97 9.65
CA GLU A 9 -25.31 -23.73 9.66
C GLU A 9 -24.46 -22.50 10.01
N VAL A 10 -23.55 -22.64 10.98
CA VAL A 10 -22.59 -21.57 11.33
C VAL A 10 -21.63 -21.29 10.18
N LEU A 11 -21.20 -22.33 9.46
CA LEU A 11 -20.31 -22.16 8.31
C LEU A 11 -21.03 -21.48 7.14
N GLU A 12 -22.27 -21.86 6.86
CA GLU A 12 -23.09 -21.26 5.80
C GLU A 12 -23.35 -19.77 6.06
N SER A 13 -23.73 -19.40 7.29
CA SER A 13 -23.92 -17.98 7.67
C SER A 13 -22.63 -17.16 7.63
N LEU A 14 -21.47 -17.77 7.89
CA LEU A 14 -20.18 -17.10 7.73
C LEU A 14 -19.82 -16.90 6.25
N ILE A 15 -20.11 -17.89 5.40
CA ILE A 15 -19.91 -17.82 3.96
C ILE A 15 -20.78 -16.71 3.35
N GLU A 16 -22.05 -16.61 3.74
CA GLU A 16 -22.96 -15.57 3.26
C GLU A 16 -22.47 -14.15 3.61
N GLN A 17 -22.07 -13.91 4.86
CA GLN A 17 -21.51 -12.60 5.26
C GLN A 17 -20.25 -12.24 4.46
N LEU A 18 -19.33 -13.18 4.24
CA LEU A 18 -18.12 -12.93 3.45
C LEU A 18 -18.43 -12.62 1.98
N ILE A 19 -19.45 -13.26 1.41
CA ILE A 19 -19.91 -12.97 0.04
C ILE A 19 -20.51 -11.57 -0.05
N GLU A 20 -21.34 -11.17 0.92
CA GLU A 20 -21.92 -9.82 0.99
C GLU A 20 -20.85 -8.74 1.17
N GLU A 21 -19.89 -8.97 2.06
CA GLU A 21 -18.72 -8.10 2.26
C GLU A 21 -17.86 -7.97 1.00
N GLY A 22 -17.65 -9.07 0.28
CA GLY A 22 -16.90 -9.10 -0.97
C GLY A 22 -17.59 -8.38 -2.13
N GLN A 23 -18.93 -8.38 -2.16
CA GLN A 23 -19.73 -7.66 -3.16
C GLN A 23 -19.86 -6.16 -2.86
N GLY A 24 -19.71 -5.77 -1.59
CA GLY A 24 -19.77 -4.37 -1.12
C GLY A 24 -18.52 -3.53 -1.41
N GLY A 25 -17.51 -4.08 -2.11
CA GLY A 25 -16.33 -3.34 -2.52
C GLY A 25 -16.72 -2.15 -3.38
N THR A 26 -16.73 -0.95 -2.79
CA THR A 26 -16.84 0.32 -3.53
C THR A 26 -15.95 0.20 -4.76
N SER A 27 -16.51 0.42 -5.95
CA SER A 27 -15.76 0.48 -7.20
C SER A 27 -14.83 1.69 -7.13
N VAL A 28 -13.73 1.54 -6.39
CA VAL A 28 -12.66 2.52 -6.34
C VAL A 28 -12.02 2.38 -7.71
N LYS A 29 -12.27 3.38 -8.57
CA LYS A 29 -11.54 3.47 -9.83
C LYS A 29 -10.06 3.47 -9.47
N GLY A 30 -9.34 2.44 -9.87
CA GLY A 30 -7.90 2.39 -9.67
C GLY A 30 -7.21 3.52 -10.42
N VAL A 31 -5.88 3.50 -10.40
CA VAL A 31 -5.08 4.53 -11.03
C VAL A 31 -5.07 4.36 -12.55
N ASP A 32 -5.02 5.49 -13.27
CA ASP A 32 -4.88 5.50 -14.73
C ASP A 32 -3.48 5.06 -15.18
N GLN A 33 -3.35 4.65 -16.44
CA GLN A 33 -2.07 4.25 -17.03
C GLN A 33 -0.99 5.34 -16.89
N HIS A 34 -1.37 6.61 -17.04
CA HIS A 34 -0.45 7.73 -16.88
C HIS A 34 0.17 7.78 -15.47
N PHE A 35 -0.54 7.35 -14.43
CA PHE A 35 0.01 7.26 -13.09
C PHE A 35 1.07 6.17 -12.99
N LEU A 36 0.82 5.01 -13.59
CA LEU A 36 1.78 3.89 -13.63
C LEU A 36 3.06 4.29 -14.39
N ASP A 37 2.91 4.99 -15.50
CA ASP A 37 4.04 5.42 -16.33
C ASP A 37 4.91 6.49 -15.63
N GLY A 38 4.30 7.26 -14.71
CA GLY A 38 4.97 8.28 -13.91
C GLY A 38 5.65 7.76 -12.64
N LEU A 39 5.57 6.47 -12.33
CA LEU A 39 6.25 5.89 -11.17
C LEU A 39 7.77 5.96 -11.30
N GLU A 40 8.46 6.17 -10.18
CA GLU A 40 9.91 6.22 -10.12
C GLU A 40 10.50 4.85 -10.50
N ARG A 41 11.34 4.81 -11.54
CA ARG A 41 12.01 3.58 -11.99
C ARG A 41 13.34 3.41 -11.29
N ILE A 42 13.59 2.24 -10.74
CA ILE A 42 14.87 1.90 -10.12
C ILE A 42 15.79 1.31 -11.20
N PRO A 43 16.96 1.90 -11.47
CA PRO A 43 17.88 1.35 -12.46
C PRO A 43 18.49 0.05 -11.94
N LYS A 44 18.72 -0.92 -12.85
CA LYS A 44 19.31 -2.23 -12.52
C LYS A 44 20.61 -2.16 -11.71
N LYS A 45 21.39 -1.08 -11.87
CA LYS A 45 22.66 -0.86 -11.16
C LYS A 45 22.50 -0.61 -9.66
N GLU A 46 21.32 -0.18 -9.22
CA GLU A 46 21.00 0.07 -7.82
C GLU A 46 20.40 -1.16 -7.12
N LEU A 47 20.02 -2.19 -7.89
CA LEU A 47 19.42 -3.41 -7.37
C LEU A 47 20.51 -4.40 -6.92
N VAL A 48 20.26 -5.05 -5.78
CA VAL A 48 21.10 -6.15 -5.27
C VAL A 48 20.37 -7.49 -5.40
N GLU A 49 21.09 -8.61 -5.32
CA GLU A 49 20.49 -9.96 -5.43
C GLU A 49 19.44 -10.25 -4.34
N ALA A 50 19.56 -9.59 -3.18
CA ALA A 50 18.62 -9.67 -2.08
C ALA A 50 17.29 -8.93 -2.34
N ASP A 51 17.22 -8.07 -3.36
CA ASP A 51 16.00 -7.35 -3.68
C ASP A 51 15.03 -8.27 -4.43
N ILE A 52 13.87 -8.50 -3.79
CA ILE A 52 12.82 -9.38 -4.28
C ILE A 52 11.50 -8.61 -4.41
N CYS A 53 10.72 -8.99 -5.42
CA CYS A 53 9.36 -8.47 -5.58
C CYS A 53 8.44 -9.07 -4.51
N PRO A 54 7.79 -8.28 -3.64
CA PRO A 54 6.91 -8.81 -2.59
C PRO A 54 5.64 -9.51 -3.10
N ILE A 55 5.28 -9.30 -4.37
CA ILE A 55 4.06 -9.87 -4.96
C ILE A 55 4.33 -11.28 -5.53
N CYS A 56 5.38 -11.44 -6.32
CA CYS A 56 5.73 -12.72 -6.94
C CYS A 56 6.87 -13.46 -6.22
N ASN A 57 7.42 -12.88 -5.15
CA ASN A 57 8.50 -13.42 -4.33
C ASN A 57 9.73 -13.88 -5.15
N THR A 58 10.03 -13.15 -6.22
CA THR A 58 11.10 -13.45 -7.18
C THR A 58 12.13 -12.32 -7.15
N SER A 59 13.42 -12.65 -7.27
CA SER A 59 14.50 -11.65 -7.32
C SER A 59 14.41 -10.82 -8.61
N PHE A 60 14.55 -9.50 -8.49
CA PHE A 60 14.51 -8.62 -9.65
C PHE A 60 15.65 -8.91 -10.63
N LEU A 61 16.81 -9.38 -10.16
CA LEU A 61 17.97 -9.64 -11.02
C LEU A 61 17.87 -10.95 -11.81
N LEU A 62 16.82 -11.76 -11.60
CA LEU A 62 16.55 -12.94 -12.42
C LEU A 62 16.18 -12.56 -13.86
N ASP A 63 15.60 -11.38 -14.07
CA ASP A 63 15.33 -10.86 -15.41
C ASP A 63 16.57 -10.17 -16.00
N GLN A 64 16.77 -10.33 -17.30
CA GLN A 64 17.76 -9.58 -18.05
C GLN A 64 17.41 -8.08 -18.06
N TYR A 65 16.12 -7.73 -18.16
CA TYR A 65 15.63 -6.34 -18.25
C TYR A 65 14.56 -6.05 -17.18
N PRO A 66 14.92 -6.03 -15.89
CA PRO A 66 13.95 -5.86 -14.83
C PRO A 66 13.32 -4.46 -14.84
N LEU A 67 12.00 -4.42 -14.82
CA LEU A 67 11.21 -3.19 -14.77
C LEU A 67 10.70 -2.96 -13.36
N VAL A 68 11.61 -2.52 -12.49
CA VAL A 68 11.30 -2.24 -11.08
C VAL A 68 10.85 -0.79 -10.91
N VAL A 69 9.71 -0.62 -10.24
CA VAL A 69 9.16 0.69 -9.87
C VAL A 69 9.06 0.84 -8.36
N ARG A 70 9.27 2.05 -7.88
CA ARG A 70 9.13 2.45 -6.48
C ARG A 70 7.84 3.23 -6.31
N LEU A 71 7.06 2.86 -5.29
CA LEU A 71 5.86 3.59 -4.93
C LEU A 71 6.19 4.83 -4.08
N PRO A 72 5.41 5.93 -4.20
CA PRO A 72 5.68 7.19 -3.49
C PRO A 72 5.43 7.13 -1.97
N CYS A 73 4.80 6.06 -1.47
CA CYS A 73 4.51 5.90 -0.04
C CYS A 73 5.79 5.70 0.79
N HIS A 74 6.73 4.86 0.36
CA HIS A 74 7.97 4.59 1.08
C HIS A 74 9.11 4.16 0.16
N LYS A 75 10.37 4.47 0.53
CA LYS A 75 11.56 4.19 -0.30
C LYS A 75 11.83 2.70 -0.52
N SER A 76 11.39 1.85 0.40
CA SER A 76 11.54 0.38 0.31
C SER A 76 10.40 -0.31 -0.43
N HIS A 77 9.34 0.41 -0.83
CA HIS A 77 8.19 -0.19 -1.51
C HIS A 77 8.47 -0.25 -3.01
N ALA A 78 9.26 -1.25 -3.39
CA ALA A 78 9.63 -1.56 -4.76
C ALA A 78 8.95 -2.84 -5.25
N PHE A 79 8.51 -2.83 -6.51
CA PHE A 79 7.79 -3.93 -7.14
C PHE A 79 8.15 -4.00 -8.62
N ASP A 80 7.98 -5.17 -9.22
CA ASP A 80 7.95 -5.26 -10.68
C ASP A 80 6.70 -4.57 -11.20
N LEU A 81 6.88 -3.78 -12.26
CA LEU A 81 5.81 -3.00 -12.89
C LEU A 81 4.64 -3.90 -13.30
N GLU A 82 4.94 -5.09 -13.84
CA GLU A 82 3.93 -6.07 -14.26
C GLU A 82 3.16 -6.66 -13.07
N CYS A 83 3.81 -6.80 -11.91
CA CYS A 83 3.17 -7.33 -10.71
C CYS A 83 2.29 -6.29 -10.02
N ILE A 84 2.72 -5.03 -9.96
CA ILE A 84 1.99 -3.97 -9.25
C ILE A 84 0.87 -3.35 -10.09
N SER A 85 0.97 -3.39 -11.43
CA SER A 85 -0.01 -2.77 -12.33
C SER A 85 -1.44 -3.32 -12.17
N PRO A 86 -1.68 -4.65 -12.09
CA PRO A 86 -3.02 -5.21 -11.88
C PRO A 86 -3.62 -4.76 -10.55
N TRP A 87 -2.81 -4.69 -9.49
CA TRP A 87 -3.25 -4.22 -8.18
C TRP A 87 -3.69 -2.76 -8.25
N LEU A 88 -2.88 -1.88 -8.82
CA LEU A 88 -3.15 -0.46 -8.86
C LEU A 88 -4.35 -0.07 -9.75
N LYS A 89 -4.70 -0.92 -10.73
CA LYS A 89 -5.92 -0.77 -11.53
C LYS A 89 -7.21 -1.03 -10.76
N LEU A 90 -7.14 -1.74 -9.63
CA LEU A 90 -8.27 -2.06 -8.76
C LEU A 90 -8.25 -1.28 -7.44
N HIS A 91 -7.05 -0.91 -6.97
CA HIS A 91 -6.84 -0.28 -5.67
C HIS A 91 -5.87 0.88 -5.80
N THR A 92 -6.18 2.03 -5.18
CA THR A 92 -5.25 3.18 -5.16
C THR A 92 -4.21 3.09 -4.04
N THR A 93 -4.19 2.00 -3.28
CA THR A 93 -3.37 1.83 -2.07
C THR A 93 -2.17 0.92 -2.32
N CYS A 94 -1.10 1.09 -1.56
CA CYS A 94 0.05 0.17 -1.61
C CYS A 94 -0.30 -1.20 -0.99
N PRO A 95 0.17 -2.32 -1.58
CA PRO A 95 -0.03 -3.66 -1.02
C PRO A 95 0.58 -3.88 0.38
N LEU A 96 1.62 -3.13 0.74
CA LEU A 96 2.40 -3.32 1.97
C LEU A 96 1.89 -2.48 3.14
N ASP A 97 1.64 -1.19 2.92
CA ASP A 97 1.26 -0.24 3.98
C ASP A 97 -0.18 0.28 3.87
N ARG A 98 -0.90 -0.07 2.80
CA ARG A 98 -2.27 0.39 2.49
C ARG A 98 -2.42 1.91 2.37
N ILE A 99 -1.33 2.66 2.25
CA ILE A 99 -1.37 4.11 2.05
C ILE A 99 -1.89 4.41 0.64
N ASP A 100 -2.82 5.35 0.55
CA ASP A 100 -3.37 5.85 -0.71
C ASP A 100 -2.31 6.66 -1.48
N LEU A 101 -1.94 6.15 -2.65
CA LEU A 101 -0.87 6.70 -3.48
C LEU A 101 -1.31 7.93 -4.30
N THR A 102 -2.62 8.20 -4.36
CA THR A 102 -3.18 9.35 -5.08
C THR A 102 -3.18 10.62 -4.24
N LYS A 103 -3.11 10.49 -2.92
CA LYS A 103 -3.03 11.62 -1.99
C LYS A 103 -1.59 12.10 -1.89
N LYS A 104 -1.32 13.32 -2.36
CA LYS A 104 -0.01 13.95 -2.20
C LYS A 104 0.30 14.06 -0.70
N LYS A 105 1.52 13.68 -0.29
CA LYS A 105 2.03 13.99 1.05
C LYS A 105 2.04 15.51 1.20
N THR A 106 1.12 16.07 1.97
CA THR A 106 1.23 17.46 2.42
C THR A 106 2.50 17.55 3.29
N PRO A 107 3.40 18.51 3.05
CA PRO A 107 4.51 18.72 3.97
C PRO A 107 3.95 18.92 5.38
N PRO A 108 4.63 18.39 6.42
CA PRO A 108 4.22 18.67 7.79
C PRO A 108 4.11 20.18 7.97
N PRO A 109 3.10 20.68 8.71
CA PRO A 109 3.00 22.09 9.01
C PRO A 109 4.33 22.54 9.62
N PRO A 110 4.82 23.76 9.27
CA PRO A 110 6.04 24.28 9.87
C PRO A 110 5.90 24.20 11.40
N PRO A 111 7.00 23.91 12.13
CA PRO A 111 6.96 23.97 13.57
C PRO A 111 6.40 25.35 13.93
N VAL A 112 5.28 25.34 14.66
CA VAL A 112 4.83 26.55 15.34
C VAL A 112 5.95 26.86 16.31
N ASP A 113 6.67 27.95 16.04
CA ASP A 113 7.54 28.55 17.02
C ASP A 113 6.63 28.87 18.20
N GLU A 114 6.67 28.02 19.22
CA GLU A 114 6.22 28.35 20.56
C GLU A 114 7.11 29.53 20.95
N GLU A 115 6.66 30.74 20.60
CA GLU A 115 7.09 31.98 21.22
C GLU A 115 7.21 31.65 22.70
N GLU A 116 8.43 31.74 23.21
CA GLU A 116 8.76 31.66 24.62
C GLU A 116 7.60 32.29 25.37
N GLU A 117 6.73 31.47 25.99
CA GLU A 117 5.79 31.95 27.00
C GLU A 117 6.72 32.46 28.09
N GLU A 118 7.03 33.74 27.94
CA GLU A 118 7.55 34.69 28.86
C GLU A 118 7.05 34.24 30.23
N TRP A 119 7.93 33.53 30.95
CA TRP A 119 7.72 33.18 32.33
C TRP A 119 7.59 34.52 33.04
N ASP A 120 6.34 34.99 33.22
CA ASP A 120 6.01 36.18 33.97
C ASP A 120 6.56 35.98 35.37
N ASP A 121 7.73 36.58 35.61
CA ASP A 121 8.45 36.72 36.87
C ASP A 121 7.63 37.56 37.87
N ASN A 122 6.40 37.14 38.15
CA ASN A 122 5.51 37.77 39.12
C ASN A 122 4.78 36.74 39.98
N TYR A 123 5.57 35.97 40.73
CA TYR A 123 5.17 35.50 42.06
C TYR A 123 6.27 35.85 43.06
N GLY A 124 6.24 37.11 43.50
CA GLY A 124 6.87 37.59 44.73
C GLY A 124 6.00 37.32 45.95
#